data_AF-A0A8K0SVA6-F1
#
_entry.id   AF-A0A8K0SVA6-F1
#
_cell.length_a   1.000
_cell.length_b   1.000
_cell.length_c   1.000
_cell.angle_alpha   90.00
_cell.angle_beta   90.00
_cell.angle_gamma   90.00
#
_symmetry.space_group_name_H-M   'P 1'
#
loop_
_entity.id
_entity.type
_entity.pdbx_description
1 polymer ?
#
loop_
_entity_poly.entity_id
_entity_poly.type
_entity_poly.pdbx_seq_one_letter_code
_entity_poly.pdbx_strand_id
1 'polypeptide(L)' 'MLSRAAARTTTQLVSRRGFHSTSARMSSPYHYPEGPYSNLPFNPRSKFFGAYFFAFVFTGFFAPFGIAAWQTFKPKK' A
#
# COMPACT_ATOMS: atom_id res chain seq x y z
N MET A 1 -10.53 -38.01 -6.60
CA MET A 1 -10.82 -37.43 -5.27
C MET A 1 -9.53 -36.85 -4.72
N LEU A 2 -9.42 -35.53 -4.62
CA LEU A 2 -8.23 -34.88 -4.05
C LEU A 2 -8.20 -35.20 -2.54
N SER A 3 -7.16 -35.89 -2.07
CA SER A 3 -7.06 -36.32 -0.68
C SER A 3 -6.95 -35.10 0.24
N ARG A 4 -7.91 -34.95 1.16
CA ARG A 4 -7.95 -33.86 2.15
C ARG A 4 -6.71 -33.81 3.06
N ALA A 5 -5.93 -34.90 3.12
CA ALA A 5 -4.65 -34.95 3.80
C ALA A 5 -3.53 -34.25 3.01
N ALA A 6 -3.44 -34.45 1.69
CA ALA A 6 -2.41 -33.83 0.86
C ALA A 6 -2.56 -32.31 0.76
N ALA A 7 -3.80 -31.81 0.71
CA ALA A 7 -4.09 -30.37 0.70
C ALA A 7 -3.76 -29.64 2.03
N ARG A 8 -3.76 -30.37 3.16
CA ARG A 8 -3.36 -29.83 4.47
C ARG A 8 -1.85 -29.72 4.64
N THR A 9 -1.08 -30.64 4.06
CA THR A 9 0.38 -30.62 4.19
C THR A 9 1.03 -29.49 3.38
N THR A 10 0.49 -29.18 2.20
CA THR A 10 1.03 -28.11 1.35
C THR A 10 0.75 -26.71 1.90
N THR A 11 -0.39 -26.51 2.57
CA THR A 11 -0.75 -25.22 3.20
C THR A 11 0.04 -24.93 4.48
N GLN A 12 0.35 -25.95 5.28
CA GLN A 12 1.12 -25.81 6.52
C GLN A 12 2.60 -25.47 6.28
N LEU A 13 3.21 -25.99 5.21
CA LEU A 13 4.62 -25.71 4.89
C LEU A 13 4.83 -24.28 4.36
N VAL A 14 3.85 -23.70 3.67
CA VAL A 14 3.92 -22.31 3.18
C VAL A 14 3.70 -21.31 4.32
N SER A 15 2.88 -21.64 5.31
CA SER A 15 2.65 -20.81 6.51
C SER A 15 3.89 -20.67 7.42
N ARG A 16 4.82 -21.64 7.42
CA ARG A 16 6.01 -21.64 8.30
C ARG A 16 7.26 -21.02 7.68
N ARG A 17 7.27 -20.77 6.36
CA ARG A 17 8.29 -19.90 5.79
C ARG A 17 7.86 -18.49 6.14
N GLY A 18 8.49 -17.92 7.18
CA GLY A 18 8.38 -16.51 7.53
C GLY A 18 8.90 -15.65 6.37
N PHE A 19 8.16 -15.62 5.27
CA PHE A 19 8.36 -14.77 4.11
C PHE A 19 7.99 -13.35 4.53
N HIS A 20 8.83 -12.77 5.37
CA HIS A 20 8.84 -11.33 5.59
C HIS A 20 9.43 -10.71 4.33
N SER A 21 8.71 -9.79 3.70
CA SER A 21 9.20 -9.06 2.52
C SER A 21 10.35 -8.09 2.85
N THR A 22 10.69 -7.95 4.13
CA THR A 22 11.61 -6.94 4.65
C THR A 22 12.55 -7.56 5.68
N SER A 23 13.86 -7.34 5.51
CA SER A 23 14.87 -7.70 6.51
C SER A 23 14.68 -6.91 7.80
N ALA A 24 14.90 -7.53 8.95
CA ALA A 24 14.83 -6.85 10.25
C ALA A 24 15.86 -5.71 10.33
N ARG A 25 15.42 -4.49 10.66
CA ARG A 25 16.29 -3.32 10.84
C ARG A 25 16.49 -3.02 12.33
N MET A 26 17.29 -3.86 12.98
CA MET A 26 17.59 -3.75 14.42
C MET A 26 18.71 -2.74 14.77
N SER A 27 19.29 -2.07 13.77
CA SER A 27 20.43 -1.16 13.97
C SER A 27 20.05 0.25 14.44
N SER A 28 18.75 0.57 14.52
CA SER A 28 18.26 1.89 14.91
C SER A 28 18.16 1.99 16.44
N PRO A 29 18.70 3.06 17.07
CA PRO A 29 18.45 3.36 18.48
C PRO A 29 16.96 3.58 18.81
N TYR A 30 16.14 3.90 17.82
CA TYR A 30 14.69 4.06 17.93
C TYR A 30 13.96 2.77 17.50
N HIS A 31 13.05 2.30 18.36
CA HIS A 31 12.16 1.17 18.08
C HIS A 31 10.91 1.66 17.34
N TYR A 32 10.82 1.35 16.05
CA TYR A 32 9.65 1.66 15.25
C TYR A 32 8.57 0.60 15.46
N PRO A 33 7.28 0.97 15.28
CA PRO A 33 6.23 -0.03 15.30
C PRO A 33 6.50 -1.09 14.22
N GLU A 34 6.41 -2.35 14.62
CA GLU A 34 6.57 -3.50 13.74
C GLU A 34 5.20 -4.11 13.38
N GLY A 35 5.14 -4.85 12.28
CA GLY A 35 3.96 -5.59 11.84
C GLY A 35 3.22 -4.96 10.65
N PRO A 36 2.08 -5.55 10.25
CA PRO A 36 1.33 -5.08 9.09
C PRO A 36 0.95 -3.61 9.20
N TYR A 37 1.16 -2.87 8.11
CA TYR A 37 0.83 -1.44 7.98
C TYR A 37 1.69 -0.47 8.81
N SER A 38 2.67 -0.94 9.58
CA SER A 38 3.53 -0.06 10.38
C SER A 38 4.60 0.67 9.54
N ASN A 39 4.82 0.20 8.31
CA ASN A 39 5.77 0.75 7.34
C ASN A 39 5.12 1.68 6.30
N LEU A 40 3.81 1.91 6.40
CA LEU A 40 3.09 2.76 5.46
C LEU A 40 3.06 4.21 5.97
N PRO A 41 3.31 5.20 5.10
CA PRO A 41 3.22 6.61 5.48
C PRO A 41 1.76 7.11 5.57
N PHE A 42 0.77 6.23 5.47
CA PHE A 42 -0.66 6.53 5.53
C PHE A 42 -1.41 5.46 6.32
N ASN A 43 -2.60 5.79 6.82
CA ASN A 43 -3.43 4.88 7.61
C ASN A 43 -4.45 4.12 6.75
N PRO A 44 -4.24 2.83 6.44
CA PRO A 44 -5.20 2.04 5.66
C PRO A 44 -6.44 1.62 6.45
N ARG A 45 -6.45 1.78 7.78
CA ARG A 45 -7.57 1.39 8.66
C ARG A 45 -8.59 2.50 8.89
N SER A 46 -8.41 3.66 8.26
CA SER A 46 -9.39 4.74 8.32
C SER A 46 -10.73 4.28 7.72
N LYS A 47 -11.85 4.62 8.37
CA LYS A 47 -13.20 4.41 7.81
C LYS A 47 -13.40 5.05 6.43
N PHE A 48 -12.61 6.08 6.12
CA PHE A 48 -12.64 6.80 4.85
C PHE A 48 -11.43 6.49 3.96
N PHE A 49 -10.69 5.40 4.21
CA PHE A 49 -9.50 5.06 3.44
C PHE A 49 -9.76 5.02 1.94
N GLY A 50 -10.85 4.39 1.51
CA GLY A 50 -11.21 4.34 0.09
C GLY A 50 -11.38 5.74 -0.53
N ALA A 51 -12.03 6.66 0.17
CA ALA A 51 -12.22 8.02 -0.32
C ALA A 51 -10.89 8.77 -0.44
N TYR A 52 -10.01 8.68 0.57
CA TYR A 52 -8.69 9.32 0.54
C TYR A 52 -7.78 8.73 -0.54
N PHE A 53 -7.82 7.40 -0.70
CA PHE A 53 -7.05 6.71 -1.72
C PHE A 53 -7.46 7.15 -3.14
N PHE A 54 -8.76 7.13 -3.44
CA PHE A 54 -9.24 7.57 -4.75
C PHE A 54 -9.00 9.07 -4.97
N ALA A 55 -9.20 9.92 -3.96
CA ALA A 55 -8.88 11.34 -4.07
C ALA A 55 -7.41 11.56 -4.46
N PHE A 56 -6.48 10.89 -3.77
CA PHE A 56 -5.05 10.96 -4.10
C PHE A 56 -4.76 10.55 -5.56
N VAL A 57 -5.32 9.41 -5.99
CA VAL A 57 -5.13 8.90 -7.36
C VAL A 57 -5.73 9.86 -8.38
N PHE A 58 -6.96 10.32 -8.18
CA PHE A 58 -7.64 11.23 -9.10
C PHE A 58 -6.93 12.57 -9.19
N THR A 59 -6.49 13.14 -8.08
CA THR A 59 -5.74 14.40 -8.10
C THR A 59 -4.44 14.26 -8.91
N GLY A 60 -3.66 13.20 -8.67
CA GLY A 60 -2.43 12.96 -9.43
C GLY A 60 -2.69 12.74 -10.92
N PHE A 61 -3.71 11.96 -11.26
CA PHE A 61 -4.08 11.67 -12.65
C PHE A 61 -4.59 12.90 -13.40
N PHE A 62 -5.44 13.72 -12.77
CA PHE A 62 -6.08 14.88 -13.42
C PHE A 62 -5.25 16.17 -13.34
N ALA A 63 -4.23 16.25 -12.47
CA ALA A 63 -3.34 17.40 -12.36
C ALA A 63 -2.81 17.91 -13.72
N PRO A 64 -2.21 17.09 -14.61
CA PRO A 64 -1.71 17.58 -15.89
C PRO A 64 -2.81 18.17 -16.79
N PHE A 65 -4.02 17.61 -16.79
CA PHE A 65 -5.14 18.12 -17.59
C PHE A 65 -5.66 19.46 -17.06
N GLY A 66 -5.79 19.59 -15.74
CA GLY A 66 -6.15 20.86 -15.10
C GLY A 66 -5.12 21.95 -15.39
N ILE A 67 -3.82 21.61 -15.32
CA ILE A 67 -2.74 22.53 -15.68
C ILE A 67 -2.83 22.92 -17.16
N ALA A 68 -3.04 21.97 -18.08
CA ALA A 68 -3.15 22.26 -19.51
C ALA A 68 -4.33 23.20 -19.81
N ALA A 69 -5.49 22.96 -19.21
CA ALA A 69 -6.65 23.84 -19.33
C ALA A 69 -6.32 25.25 -18.81
N TRP A 70 -5.73 25.37 -17.63
CA TRP A 70 -5.31 26.67 -17.10
C TRP A 70 -4.32 27.39 -18.03
N GLN A 71 -3.30 26.70 -18.52
CA GLN A 71 -2.32 27.29 -19.44
C GLN A 71 -2.96 27.75 -20.76
N THR A 72 -4.04 27.11 -21.19
CA THR A 72 -4.80 27.45 -22.41
C THR A 72 -5.65 28.69 -22.21
N PHE A 73 -6.34 28.81 -21.07
CA PHE A 73 -7.34 29.86 -20.84
C PHE A 73 -6.88 31.00 -19.92
N LYS A 74 -5.67 30.90 -19.34
CA LYS A 74 -5.13 31.98 -18.50
C LYS A 74 -5.07 33.30 -19.29
N PRO A 75 -5.37 34.45 -18.66
CA PRO A 75 -5.22 35.75 -19.32
C PRO A 75 -3.78 35.94 -19.82
N LYS A 76 -3.63 36.37 -21.07
CA LYS A 76 -2.34 36.82 -21.59
C LYS A 76 -2.13 38.25 -21.09
N LYS A 77 -0.93 38.53 -20.59
CA LYS A 77 -0.47 39.91 -20.40
C LYS A 77 -0.17 40.53 -21.75
#